data_AF-A0A9E7JUI8-F1
#
_entry.id   AF-A0A9E7JUI8-F1
#
_cell.length_a   1.000
_cell.length_b   1.000
_cell.length_c   1.000
_cell.angle_alpha   90.00
_cell.angle_beta   90.00
_cell.angle_gamma   90.00
#
_symmetry.space_group_name_H-M   'P 1'
#
loop_
_entity.id
_entity.type
_entity.pdbx_description
1 polymer ?
#
loop_
_entity_poly.entity_id
_entity_poly.type
_entity_poly.pdbx_seq_one_letter_code
_entity_poly.pdbx_strand_id
1 'polypeptide(L)'
;MGGPLGAIIGRHPAAAASGGNEDGRISGDGGIIRHNRKCRDLVFLTIFIAFWVAMIVNSSFGFNQGNPLRLMYGLDYKGNICGNRHADPDLRELEVRYWLNPNQVYQSGLKNSQFDLADAKSICLMECPIPSEDGINWVCDYPEGDIRLSVDDWIDRDYDYYEYLTAETRNSSLQLQGPCYPVIFPSVNVYWSCQFIARASNVSLKQWQQMGGVDIDENIMIDKTIHRAINSPSAVLKITLVFSHVQATPFLPVGIKSWNAASIEG
;
A
#
# COMPACT_ATOMS: atom_id res chain seq x y z
N MET A 1 -14.23 43.48 22.84
CA MET A 1 -15.61 43.68 23.30
C MET A 1 -16.32 42.33 23.26
N GLY A 2 -16.35 41.65 24.40
CA GLY A 2 -17.10 40.41 24.57
C GLY A 2 -18.54 40.71 24.99
N GLY A 3 -19.49 39.96 24.42
CA GLY A 3 -20.90 39.96 24.80
C GLY A 3 -21.36 38.54 25.15
N PRO A 4 -22.36 38.36 26.03
CA PRO A 4 -22.35 37.28 27.01
C PRO A 4 -23.28 36.10 26.71
N LEU A 5 -22.92 34.98 27.35
CA LEU A 5 -23.71 33.76 27.55
C LEU A 5 -24.92 34.05 28.47
N GLY A 6 -26.09 33.49 28.15
CA GLY A 6 -27.28 33.55 28.99
C GLY A 6 -28.05 32.23 28.94
N ALA A 7 -28.07 31.51 30.07
CA ALA A 7 -28.69 30.20 30.26
C ALA A 7 -30.22 30.26 30.29
N ILE A 8 -30.87 29.26 29.67
CA ILE A 8 -32.32 29.03 29.79
C ILE A 8 -32.57 28.18 31.05
N ILE A 9 -32.86 28.83 32.17
CA ILE A 9 -33.36 28.17 33.38
C ILE A 9 -34.89 28.13 33.30
N GLY A 10 -35.42 26.91 33.13
CA GLY A 10 -36.84 26.61 33.15
C GLY A 10 -37.46 26.87 34.52
N ARG A 11 -38.52 27.65 34.49
CA ARG A 11 -39.36 28.12 35.60
C ARG A 11 -40.12 26.97 36.27
N HIS A 12 -39.85 26.69 37.54
CA HIS A 12 -40.77 25.96 38.42
C HIS A 12 -41.93 26.89 38.83
N PRO A 13 -43.20 26.46 38.84
CA PRO A 13 -44.23 27.18 39.56
C PRO A 13 -44.19 26.76 41.03
N ALA A 14 -43.85 27.71 41.89
CA ALA A 14 -44.21 27.66 43.30
C ALA A 14 -45.73 27.92 43.41
N ALA A 15 -46.44 27.07 44.14
CA ALA A 15 -47.77 27.38 44.63
C ALA A 15 -47.72 27.32 46.16
N ALA A 16 -47.69 28.50 46.78
CA ALA A 16 -47.91 28.69 48.21
C ALA A 16 -49.37 29.10 48.45
N ALA A 17 -50.01 28.37 49.36
CA ALA A 17 -51.07 28.75 50.30
C ALA A 17 -52.36 29.44 49.81
N SER A 18 -53.51 28.80 50.06
CA SER A 18 -54.59 29.37 50.91
C SER A 18 -55.58 28.27 51.32
N GLY A 19 -56.04 28.31 52.57
CA GLY A 19 -56.85 27.26 53.21
C GLY A 19 -58.34 27.32 52.89
N GLY A 20 -59.04 26.25 53.28
CA GLY A 20 -60.50 26.20 53.30
C GLY A 20 -61.07 24.78 53.23
N ASN A 21 -61.31 24.20 54.41
CA ASN A 21 -62.45 23.36 54.83
C ASN A 21 -62.98 22.15 53.98
N GLU A 22 -63.07 21.01 54.69
CA GLU A 22 -64.07 19.93 54.63
C GLU A 22 -64.34 19.08 53.35
N ASP A 23 -64.13 17.77 53.55
CA ASP A 23 -64.84 16.59 53.04
C ASP A 23 -65.31 16.53 51.58
N GLY A 24 -64.68 15.62 50.81
CA GLY A 24 -65.26 15.15 49.56
C GLY A 24 -64.33 14.34 48.67
N ARG A 25 -64.32 13.00 48.89
CA ARG A 25 -64.04 11.93 47.91
C ARG A 25 -63.09 12.27 46.75
N ILE A 26 -61.82 11.84 46.86
CA ILE A 26 -60.93 11.65 45.70
C ILE A 26 -61.05 10.19 45.25
N SER A 27 -61.95 9.94 44.29
CA SER A 27 -61.76 8.89 43.29
C SER A 27 -61.32 9.60 42.01
N GLY A 28 -60.03 9.54 41.71
CA GLY A 28 -59.44 10.23 40.59
C GLY A 28 -58.06 9.68 40.28
N ASP A 29 -58.07 8.47 39.71
CA ASP A 29 -57.05 7.91 38.81
C ASP A 29 -55.64 8.51 38.90
N GLY A 30 -54.90 8.07 39.93
CA GLY A 30 -53.46 8.24 40.05
C GLY A 30 -52.71 6.97 39.61
N GLY A 31 -53.08 6.41 38.45
CA GLY A 31 -52.39 5.27 37.86
C GLY A 31 -51.03 5.65 37.28
N ILE A 32 -49.97 5.42 38.05
CA ILE A 32 -48.54 5.51 37.66
C ILE A 32 -48.34 5.08 36.19
N ILE A 33 -47.96 6.01 35.31
CA ILE A 33 -47.50 5.68 33.96
C ILE A 33 -46.22 4.85 34.11
N ARG A 34 -46.36 3.51 34.09
CA ARG A 34 -45.23 2.59 33.95
C ARG A 34 -44.62 2.78 32.56
N HIS A 35 -43.71 3.74 32.44
CA HIS A 35 -42.79 3.73 31.31
C HIS A 35 -41.86 2.53 31.48
N ASN A 36 -42.20 1.44 30.80
CA ASN A 36 -41.29 0.33 30.56
C ASN A 36 -40.18 0.82 29.60
N ARG A 37 -39.25 1.64 30.12
CA ARG A 37 -38.06 2.09 29.38
C ARG A 37 -37.19 0.87 29.17
N LYS A 38 -37.45 0.10 28.11
CA LYS A 38 -36.55 -0.97 27.69
C LYS A 38 -35.20 -0.32 27.45
N CYS A 39 -34.20 -0.70 28.24
CA CYS A 39 -32.84 -0.18 28.17
C CYS A 39 -32.26 -0.44 26.77
N ARG A 40 -32.46 0.50 25.86
CA ARG A 40 -31.79 0.54 24.55
C ARG A 40 -30.26 0.61 24.71
N ASP A 41 -29.81 1.04 25.88
CA ASP A 41 -28.41 1.14 26.28
C ASP A 41 -27.67 -0.22 26.27
N LEU A 42 -28.36 -1.32 26.57
CA LEU A 42 -27.74 -2.66 26.64
C LEU A 42 -27.39 -3.22 25.24
N VAL A 43 -28.19 -2.87 24.23
CA VAL A 43 -27.92 -3.26 22.83
C VAL A 43 -26.76 -2.44 22.27
N PHE A 44 -26.74 -1.13 22.53
CA PHE A 44 -25.63 -0.26 22.11
C PHE A 44 -24.31 -0.59 22.83
N LEU A 45 -24.36 -0.94 24.12
CA LEU A 45 -23.20 -1.42 24.88
C LEU A 45 -22.61 -2.70 24.28
N THR A 46 -23.46 -3.65 23.91
CA THR A 46 -23.02 -4.91 23.28
C THR A 46 -22.33 -4.65 21.93
N ILE A 47 -22.89 -3.77 21.10
CA ILE A 47 -22.28 -3.39 19.81
C ILE A 47 -20.95 -2.67 20.02
N PHE A 48 -20.86 -1.77 21.02
CA PHE A 48 -19.63 -1.06 21.34
C PHE A 48 -18.52 -2.02 21.79
N ILE A 49 -18.82 -2.99 22.66
CA ILE A 49 -17.85 -4.00 23.09
C ILE A 49 -17.41 -4.86 21.89
N ALA A 50 -18.34 -5.28 21.03
CA ALA A 50 -18.00 -6.04 19.83
C ALA A 50 -17.05 -5.27 18.90
N PHE A 51 -17.27 -3.96 18.72
CA PHE A 51 -16.38 -3.09 17.95
C PHE A 51 -14.98 -2.99 18.57
N TRP A 52 -14.88 -2.83 19.89
CA TRP A 52 -13.59 -2.81 20.59
C TRP A 52 -12.82 -4.13 20.43
N VAL A 53 -13.52 -5.25 20.59
CA VAL A 53 -12.91 -6.58 20.39
C VAL A 53 -12.41 -6.71 18.94
N ALA A 54 -13.19 -6.29 17.94
CA ALA A 54 -12.76 -6.30 16.55
C ALA A 54 -11.50 -5.43 16.33
N MET A 55 -11.43 -4.23 16.92
CA MET A 55 -10.24 -3.38 16.83
C MET A 55 -9.01 -4.01 17.48
N ILE A 56 -9.16 -4.68 18.62
CA ILE A 56 -8.06 -5.37 19.30
C ILE A 56 -7.55 -6.55 18.47
N VAL A 57 -8.45 -7.35 17.89
CA VAL A 57 -8.09 -8.48 17.03
C VAL A 57 -7.36 -8.00 15.77
N ASN A 58 -7.91 -7.00 15.09
CA ASN A 58 -7.29 -6.41 13.90
C ASN A 58 -5.91 -5.80 14.20
N SER A 59 -5.77 -5.12 15.34
CA SER A 59 -4.48 -4.57 15.77
C SER A 59 -3.49 -5.69 16.07
N SER A 60 -3.92 -6.72 16.80
CA SER A 60 -3.08 -7.86 17.16
C SER A 60 -2.58 -8.61 15.91
N PHE A 61 -3.43 -8.81 14.92
CA PHE A 61 -3.03 -9.41 13.65
C PHE A 61 -1.99 -8.55 12.92
N GLY A 62 -2.22 -7.23 12.85
CA GLY A 62 -1.30 -6.28 12.24
C GLY A 62 0.08 -6.25 12.91
N PHE A 63 0.15 -6.35 14.24
CA PHE A 63 1.44 -6.35 14.95
C PHE A 63 2.15 -7.71 14.94
N ASN A 64 1.41 -8.83 15.03
CA ASN A 64 2.02 -10.15 15.08
C ASN A 64 2.46 -10.66 13.70
N GLN A 65 1.76 -10.26 12.63
CA GLN A 65 2.05 -10.72 11.27
C GLN A 65 2.60 -9.62 10.35
N GLY A 66 2.44 -8.35 10.74
CA GLY A 66 2.97 -7.24 9.96
C GLY A 66 4.46 -7.07 10.17
N ASN A 67 5.20 -6.89 9.08
CA ASN A 67 6.58 -6.44 9.13
C ASN A 67 6.61 -4.91 9.01
N PRO A 68 6.92 -4.16 10.10
CA PRO A 68 6.96 -2.69 10.05
C PRO A 68 8.06 -2.17 9.10
N LEU A 69 9.07 -2.99 8.77
CA LEU A 69 10.10 -2.61 7.81
C LEU A 69 9.52 -2.37 6.41
N ARG A 70 8.37 -2.98 6.06
CA ARG A 70 7.72 -2.77 4.76
C ARG A 70 7.16 -1.34 4.57
N LEU A 71 7.01 -0.57 5.65
CA LEU A 71 6.64 0.85 5.58
C LEU A 71 7.84 1.77 5.36
N MET A 72 9.02 1.37 5.80
CA MET A 72 10.22 2.22 5.82
C MET A 72 11.21 1.87 4.72
N TYR A 73 11.25 0.61 4.30
CA TYR A 73 12.14 0.10 3.27
C TYR A 73 11.40 -0.11 1.96
N GLY A 74 12.11 0.17 0.87
CA GLY A 74 11.63 -0.09 -0.47
C GLY A 74 11.44 -1.57 -0.76
N LEU A 75 10.41 -1.89 -1.54
CA LEU A 75 10.21 -3.20 -2.14
C LEU A 75 10.88 -3.25 -3.52
N ASP A 76 11.40 -4.40 -3.90
CA ASP A 76 11.77 -4.70 -5.29
C ASP A 76 10.54 -5.15 -6.11
N TYR A 77 10.75 -5.40 -7.40
CA TYR A 77 9.73 -5.90 -8.33
C TYR A 77 9.21 -7.31 -7.97
N LYS A 78 9.92 -8.04 -7.10
CA LYS A 78 9.48 -9.35 -6.56
C LYS A 78 8.67 -9.21 -5.28
N GLY A 79 8.61 -8.03 -4.68
CA GLY A 79 7.98 -7.79 -3.39
C GLY A 79 8.83 -8.16 -2.18
N ASN A 80 10.13 -8.38 -2.37
CA ASN A 80 11.11 -8.51 -1.29
C ASN A 80 11.51 -7.14 -0.76
N ILE A 81 11.89 -7.11 0.52
CA ILE A 81 12.41 -5.90 1.18
C ILE A 81 13.93 -5.85 0.95
N CYS A 82 14.45 -4.69 0.51
CA CYS A 82 15.89 -4.48 0.38
C CYS A 82 16.61 -4.69 1.73
N GLY A 83 17.79 -5.32 1.73
CA GLY A 83 18.54 -5.69 2.93
C GLY A 83 18.08 -7.00 3.60
N ASN A 84 17.09 -7.71 3.04
CA ASN A 84 16.60 -8.95 3.64
C ASN A 84 17.41 -10.19 3.21
N ARG A 85 18.03 -10.85 4.19
CA ARG A 85 18.80 -12.11 4.03
C ARG A 85 17.98 -13.32 3.60
N HIS A 86 16.67 -13.30 3.83
CA HIS A 86 15.76 -14.42 3.52
C HIS A 86 14.94 -14.15 2.27
N ALA A 87 15.27 -13.11 1.50
CA ALA A 87 14.68 -12.84 0.21
C ALA A 87 15.23 -13.82 -0.85
N ASP A 88 14.51 -13.92 -1.98
CA ASP A 88 14.96 -14.61 -3.17
C ASP A 88 15.00 -13.62 -4.35
N PRO A 89 16.19 -13.21 -4.85
CA PRO A 89 17.54 -13.58 -4.40
C PRO A 89 17.92 -13.02 -3.01
N ASP A 90 19.05 -13.48 -2.42
CA ASP A 90 19.53 -12.95 -1.13
C ASP A 90 19.90 -11.46 -1.27
N LEU A 91 19.18 -10.59 -0.56
CA LEU A 91 19.32 -9.14 -0.63
C LEU A 91 20.13 -8.54 0.52
N ARG A 92 20.89 -9.34 1.26
CA ARG A 92 21.60 -8.92 2.48
C ARG A 92 22.54 -7.72 2.33
N GLU A 93 23.11 -7.53 1.15
CA GLU A 93 24.05 -6.45 0.82
C GLU A 93 23.37 -5.35 -0.01
N LEU A 94 22.17 -5.62 -0.53
CA LEU A 94 21.42 -4.72 -1.40
C LEU A 94 20.38 -3.97 -0.58
N GLU A 95 20.82 -2.91 0.10
CA GLU A 95 20.01 -2.18 1.07
C GLU A 95 19.22 -1.01 0.46
N VAL A 96 19.58 -0.52 -0.73
CA VAL A 96 18.95 0.66 -1.34
C VAL A 96 17.99 0.30 -2.47
N ARG A 97 16.81 0.91 -2.51
CA ARG A 97 15.84 0.73 -3.59
C ARG A 97 16.09 1.72 -4.74
N TYR A 98 16.22 1.21 -5.96
CA TYR A 98 16.34 1.99 -7.20
C TYR A 98 15.13 1.78 -8.13
N TRP A 99 14.75 2.80 -8.89
CA TRP A 99 13.70 2.71 -9.92
C TRP A 99 14.34 2.55 -11.30
N LEU A 100 14.08 1.43 -11.98
CA LEU A 100 14.75 1.13 -13.24
C LEU A 100 14.20 1.96 -14.41
N ASN A 101 12.88 2.07 -14.51
CA ASN A 101 12.22 2.69 -15.67
C ASN A 101 11.80 4.14 -15.36
N PRO A 102 12.50 5.16 -15.90
CA PRO A 102 12.15 6.56 -15.63
C PRO A 102 10.78 6.96 -16.18
N ASN A 103 10.34 6.37 -17.30
CA ASN A 103 9.04 6.67 -17.90
C ASN A 103 7.88 6.19 -17.02
N GLN A 104 8.03 5.02 -16.38
CA GLN A 104 7.03 4.52 -15.43
C GLN A 104 6.91 5.43 -14.20
N VAL A 105 8.05 5.86 -13.66
CA VAL A 105 8.08 6.81 -12.54
C VAL A 105 7.46 8.14 -12.96
N TYR A 106 7.75 8.62 -14.16
CA TYR A 106 7.14 9.84 -14.68
C TYR A 106 5.62 9.71 -14.82
N GLN A 107 5.15 8.64 -15.45
CA GLN A 107 3.73 8.36 -15.63
C GLN A 107 2.99 8.24 -14.30
N SER A 108 3.63 7.71 -13.26
CA SER A 108 3.02 7.57 -11.93
C SER A 108 2.67 8.90 -11.24
N GLY A 109 3.38 9.98 -11.56
CA GLY A 109 3.07 11.30 -11.00
C GLY A 109 2.05 12.10 -11.79
N LEU A 110 1.62 11.63 -12.96
CA LEU A 110 0.59 12.31 -13.75
C LEU A 110 -0.80 12.06 -13.14
N LYS A 111 -1.55 13.13 -12.82
CA LYS A 111 -2.88 13.03 -12.19
C LYS A 111 -3.94 12.24 -12.98
N ASN A 112 -3.69 11.96 -14.26
CA ASN A 112 -4.62 11.30 -15.18
C ASN A 112 -4.11 9.93 -15.66
N SER A 113 -3.01 9.41 -15.12
CA SER A 113 -2.54 8.07 -15.50
C SER A 113 -3.25 7.00 -14.67
N GLN A 114 -3.43 5.80 -15.25
CA GLN A 114 -3.87 4.61 -14.51
C GLN A 114 -2.70 3.87 -13.84
N PHE A 115 -1.52 4.50 -13.79
CA PHE A 115 -0.28 3.87 -13.35
C PHE A 115 0.10 4.43 -11.98
N ASP A 116 0.23 3.59 -10.97
CA ASP A 116 0.65 4.00 -9.64
C ASP A 116 2.17 3.89 -9.51
N LEU A 117 2.78 4.63 -8.58
CA LEU A 117 4.21 4.51 -8.31
C LEU A 117 4.54 3.13 -7.74
N ALA A 118 3.58 2.51 -7.05
CA ALA A 118 3.68 1.13 -6.60
C ALA A 118 3.81 0.12 -7.76
N ASP A 119 3.34 0.49 -8.95
CA ASP A 119 3.41 -0.36 -10.15
C ASP A 119 4.72 -0.10 -10.93
N ALA A 120 5.47 0.96 -10.59
CA ALA A 120 6.76 1.23 -11.20
C ALA A 120 7.76 0.15 -10.80
N LYS A 121 8.57 -0.29 -11.76
CA LYS A 121 9.55 -1.36 -11.51
C LYS A 121 10.72 -0.84 -10.66
N SER A 122 10.92 -1.44 -9.49
CA SER A 122 12.04 -1.17 -8.58
C SER A 122 12.93 -2.39 -8.35
N ILE A 123 14.18 -2.17 -8.00
CA ILE A 123 15.16 -3.21 -7.64
C ILE A 123 15.99 -2.76 -6.45
N CYS A 124 16.59 -3.71 -5.72
CA CYS A 124 17.53 -3.41 -4.64
C CYS A 124 18.96 -3.42 -5.18
N LEU A 125 19.74 -2.39 -4.82
CA LEU A 125 21.16 -2.23 -5.16
C LEU A 125 21.97 -1.99 -3.88
N MET A 126 23.29 -2.04 -3.96
CA MET A 126 24.16 -1.65 -2.83
C MET A 126 24.24 -0.12 -2.72
N GLU A 127 24.38 0.55 -3.86
CA GLU A 127 24.47 2.00 -3.96
C GLU A 127 23.64 2.54 -5.13
N CYS A 128 23.36 3.84 -5.12
CA CYS A 128 22.58 4.48 -6.16
C CYS A 128 23.42 4.71 -7.42
N PRO A 129 22.99 4.22 -8.58
CA PRO A 129 23.76 4.32 -9.80
C PRO A 129 23.81 5.77 -10.29
N ILE A 130 24.95 6.11 -10.89
CA ILE A 130 25.19 7.41 -11.52
C ILE A 130 25.45 7.24 -13.02
N PRO A 131 25.03 8.19 -13.86
CA PRO A 131 25.30 8.15 -15.28
C PRO A 131 26.80 8.24 -15.55
N SER A 132 27.25 7.55 -16.60
CA SER A 132 28.64 7.62 -17.07
C SER A 132 28.97 8.98 -17.68
N GLU A 133 30.23 9.41 -17.55
CA GLU A 133 30.72 10.65 -18.17
C GLU A 133 30.94 10.52 -19.68
N ASP A 134 31.31 9.33 -20.16
CA ASP A 134 31.72 9.08 -21.55
C ASP A 134 30.81 8.08 -22.29
N GLY A 135 29.78 7.54 -21.62
CA GLY A 135 28.92 6.52 -22.20
C GLY A 135 27.57 6.36 -21.50
N ILE A 136 27.13 5.12 -21.42
CA ILE A 136 25.86 4.73 -20.81
C ILE A 136 26.09 3.55 -19.89
N ASN A 137 25.76 3.73 -18.61
CA ASN A 137 25.72 2.65 -17.64
C ASN A 137 24.35 1.97 -17.72
N TRP A 138 24.31 0.67 -17.48
CA TRP A 138 23.08 -0.10 -17.44
C TRP A 138 22.88 -0.69 -16.05
N VAL A 139 21.63 -0.78 -15.64
CA VAL A 139 21.22 -1.60 -14.50
C VAL A 139 20.26 -2.64 -15.03
N CYS A 140 20.62 -3.90 -14.85
CA CYS A 140 19.80 -5.02 -15.28
C CYS A 140 19.07 -5.67 -14.11
N ASP A 141 17.99 -6.38 -14.43
CA ASP A 141 17.21 -7.18 -13.49
C ASP A 141 18.07 -8.25 -12.83
N TYR A 142 17.58 -8.83 -11.73
CA TYR A 142 18.27 -9.98 -11.12
C TYR A 142 18.45 -11.08 -12.17
N PRO A 143 19.59 -11.80 -12.14
CA PRO A 143 19.89 -12.82 -13.13
C PRO A 143 18.94 -14.01 -12.95
N GLU A 144 17.90 -14.05 -13.77
CA GLU A 144 16.82 -15.04 -13.71
C GLU A 144 16.57 -15.67 -15.08
N GLY A 145 15.99 -16.87 -15.08
CA GLY A 145 15.62 -17.58 -16.31
C GLY A 145 16.83 -18.07 -17.10
N ASP A 146 16.96 -17.61 -18.35
CA ASP A 146 18.00 -18.06 -19.29
C ASP A 146 19.39 -17.47 -19.00
N ILE A 147 19.48 -16.51 -18.08
CA ILE A 147 20.73 -15.86 -17.68
C ILE A 147 21.42 -16.73 -16.62
N ARG A 148 22.53 -17.39 -17.00
CA ARG A 148 23.34 -18.21 -16.08
C ARG A 148 24.40 -17.37 -15.37
N LEU A 149 23.97 -16.39 -14.58
CA LEU A 149 24.83 -15.53 -13.77
C LEU A 149 24.41 -15.67 -12.30
N SER A 150 25.37 -15.80 -11.37
CA SER A 150 25.03 -15.78 -9.95
C SER A 150 24.72 -14.35 -9.50
N VAL A 151 24.02 -14.19 -8.38
CA VAL A 151 23.71 -12.87 -7.82
C VAL A 151 25.00 -12.15 -7.42
N ASP A 152 25.98 -12.88 -6.86
CA ASP A 152 27.29 -12.32 -6.50
C ASP A 152 28.05 -11.86 -7.75
N ASP A 153 28.09 -12.66 -8.82
CA ASP A 153 28.74 -12.25 -10.09
C ASP A 153 28.00 -11.06 -10.74
N TRP A 154 26.69 -10.94 -10.55
CA TRP A 154 25.90 -9.80 -11.02
C TRP A 154 26.24 -8.52 -10.25
N ILE A 155 26.44 -8.61 -8.94
CA ILE A 155 26.92 -7.51 -8.11
C ILE A 155 28.35 -7.09 -8.53
N ASP A 156 29.24 -8.07 -8.73
CA ASP A 156 30.64 -7.82 -9.13
C ASP A 156 30.77 -7.15 -10.52
N ARG A 157 29.72 -7.25 -11.34
CA ARG A 157 29.62 -6.60 -12.66
C ARG A 157 28.90 -5.25 -12.61
N ASP A 158 28.73 -4.66 -11.44
CA ASP A 158 27.99 -3.42 -11.24
C ASP A 158 26.58 -3.47 -11.85
N TYR A 159 25.94 -4.63 -11.69
CA TYR A 159 24.57 -4.90 -12.15
C TYR A 159 24.38 -4.90 -13.67
N ASP A 160 25.47 -4.87 -14.46
CA ASP A 160 25.43 -4.79 -15.92
C ASP A 160 25.79 -6.14 -16.58
N TYR A 161 24.86 -6.65 -17.37
CA TYR A 161 25.11 -7.74 -18.33
C TYR A 161 24.53 -7.45 -19.72
N TYR A 162 24.26 -6.19 -20.05
CA TYR A 162 23.60 -5.77 -21.28
C TYR A 162 24.33 -6.26 -22.53
N GLU A 163 25.67 -6.25 -22.53
CA GLU A 163 26.47 -6.71 -23.67
C GLU A 163 26.32 -8.21 -23.95
N TYR A 164 25.99 -9.01 -22.94
CA TYR A 164 25.84 -10.46 -23.05
C TYR A 164 24.43 -10.88 -23.50
N LEU A 165 23.50 -9.93 -23.59
CA LEU A 165 22.16 -10.18 -24.08
C LEU A 165 22.14 -10.50 -25.58
N THR A 166 21.15 -11.31 -25.98
CA THR A 166 20.85 -11.54 -27.39
C THR A 166 20.41 -10.23 -28.06
N ALA A 167 20.51 -10.16 -29.39
CA ALA A 167 20.13 -8.95 -30.13
C ALA A 167 18.65 -8.57 -29.91
N GLU A 168 17.78 -9.58 -29.74
CA GLU A 168 16.35 -9.38 -29.48
C GLU A 168 16.10 -8.77 -28.10
N THR A 169 16.70 -9.32 -27.04
CA THR A 169 16.53 -8.79 -25.67
C THR A 169 17.22 -7.44 -25.46
N ARG A 170 18.28 -7.14 -26.21
CA ARG A 170 18.82 -5.77 -26.28
C ARG A 170 17.83 -4.80 -26.90
N ASN A 171 17.18 -5.18 -27.99
CA ASN A 171 16.19 -4.31 -28.62
C ASN A 171 14.97 -4.08 -27.71
N SER A 172 14.50 -5.10 -26.98
CA SER A 172 13.44 -4.90 -25.99
C SER A 172 13.88 -4.01 -24.82
N SER A 173 15.14 -4.11 -24.39
CA SER A 173 15.73 -3.21 -23.38
C SER A 173 15.77 -1.76 -23.86
N LEU A 174 16.08 -1.52 -25.14
CA LEU A 174 15.97 -0.19 -25.78
C LEU A 174 14.53 0.36 -25.79
N GLN A 175 13.53 -0.51 -25.74
CA GLN A 175 12.12 -0.14 -25.59
C GLN A 175 11.65 -0.05 -24.13
N LEU A 176 12.57 -0.11 -23.15
CA LEU A 176 12.31 -0.15 -21.70
C LEU A 176 11.37 -1.30 -21.28
N GLN A 177 11.38 -2.40 -22.04
CA GLN A 177 10.58 -3.61 -21.80
C GLN A 177 11.46 -4.83 -21.51
N GLY A 178 12.76 -4.73 -21.77
CA GLY A 178 13.73 -5.79 -21.51
C GLY A 178 14.21 -5.84 -20.06
N PRO A 179 15.22 -6.69 -19.79
CA PRO A 179 15.78 -6.85 -18.46
C PRO A 179 16.76 -5.75 -18.07
N CYS A 180 17.30 -4.97 -19.02
CA CYS A 180 18.29 -3.93 -18.73
C CYS A 180 17.75 -2.53 -19.02
N TYR A 181 18.09 -1.58 -18.15
CA TYR A 181 17.61 -0.20 -18.20
C TYR A 181 18.78 0.78 -18.14
N PRO A 182 18.71 1.89 -18.89
CA PRO A 182 19.80 2.85 -18.96
C PRO A 182 19.82 3.78 -17.73
N VAL A 183 21.00 4.04 -17.18
CA VAL A 183 21.19 5.03 -16.12
C VAL A 183 21.38 6.40 -16.76
N ILE A 184 20.28 7.14 -16.89
CA ILE A 184 20.27 8.47 -17.55
C ILE A 184 20.18 9.60 -16.52
N PHE A 185 19.42 9.40 -15.46
CA PHE A 185 19.24 10.40 -14.41
C PHE A 185 20.19 10.11 -13.25
N PRO A 186 20.96 11.10 -12.78
CA PRO A 186 21.72 10.93 -11.55
C PRO A 186 20.77 10.77 -10.37
N SER A 187 21.11 9.86 -9.47
CA SER A 187 20.32 9.54 -8.28
C SER A 187 21.16 9.61 -7.01
N VAL A 188 20.53 9.91 -5.88
CA VAL A 188 21.17 9.90 -4.56
C VAL A 188 20.36 9.10 -3.57
N ASN A 189 21.05 8.50 -2.61
CA ASN A 189 20.42 7.75 -1.54
C ASN A 189 19.74 8.72 -0.54
N VAL A 190 18.42 8.66 -0.49
CA VAL A 190 17.58 9.35 0.50
C VAL A 190 16.78 8.29 1.24
N TYR A 191 17.15 8.02 2.51
CA TYR A 191 16.50 7.00 3.34
C TYR A 191 16.39 5.62 2.67
N TRP A 192 17.52 5.07 2.21
CA TRP A 192 17.57 3.73 1.59
C TRP A 192 16.78 3.62 0.29
N SER A 193 16.55 4.75 -0.36
CA SER A 193 15.90 4.84 -1.66
C SER A 193 16.62 5.84 -2.54
N CYS A 194 16.95 5.42 -3.76
CA CYS A 194 17.53 6.28 -4.76
C CYS A 194 16.46 7.21 -5.32
N GLN A 195 16.64 8.50 -5.05
CA GLN A 195 15.84 9.58 -5.63
C GLN A 195 16.64 10.23 -6.74
N PHE A 196 15.99 10.49 -7.88
CA PHE A 196 16.60 11.33 -8.91
C PHE A 196 16.86 12.73 -8.34
N ILE A 197 17.94 13.40 -8.76
CA ILE A 197 18.33 14.72 -8.22
C ILE A 197 18.54 15.82 -9.25
N ALA A 198 18.68 15.47 -10.53
CA ALA A 198 18.97 16.45 -11.57
C ALA A 198 18.28 16.08 -12.89
N ARG A 199 18.58 16.88 -13.93
CA ARG A 199 18.18 16.57 -15.30
C ARG A 199 18.93 15.35 -15.83
N ALA A 200 18.43 14.77 -16.90
CA ALA A 200 19.11 13.70 -17.63
C ALA A 200 20.56 14.10 -17.99
N SER A 201 21.48 13.14 -17.93
CA SER A 201 22.84 13.32 -18.44
C SER A 201 22.78 13.48 -19.96
N ASN A 202 23.28 14.61 -20.47
CA ASN A 202 23.32 14.87 -21.91
C ASN A 202 24.09 13.80 -22.68
N VAL A 203 25.16 13.25 -22.09
CA VAL A 203 25.99 12.23 -22.72
C VAL A 203 25.21 10.92 -22.82
N SER A 204 24.70 10.43 -21.67
CA SER A 204 23.98 9.16 -21.61
C SER A 204 22.68 9.21 -22.42
N LEU A 205 21.95 10.34 -22.39
CA LEU A 205 20.73 10.54 -23.18
C LEU A 205 21.01 10.56 -24.69
N LYS A 206 22.07 11.25 -25.12
CA LYS A 206 22.44 11.28 -26.54
C LYS A 206 22.85 9.90 -27.03
N GLN A 207 23.62 9.16 -26.23
CA GLN A 207 24.01 7.79 -26.55
C GLN A 207 22.80 6.87 -26.62
N TRP A 208 21.87 6.97 -25.68
CA TRP A 208 20.60 6.26 -25.69
C TRP A 208 19.80 6.49 -26.98
N GLN A 209 19.66 7.74 -27.40
CA GLN A 209 18.98 8.10 -28.65
C GLN A 209 19.71 7.56 -29.88
N GLN A 210 21.05 7.58 -29.88
CA GLN A 210 21.86 7.01 -30.97
C GLN A 210 21.71 5.49 -31.10
N MET A 211 21.46 4.79 -30.00
CA MET A 211 21.17 3.36 -29.99
C MET A 211 19.72 3.04 -30.42
N GLY A 212 18.89 4.05 -30.69
CA GLY A 212 17.48 3.85 -31.06
C GLY A 212 16.57 3.56 -29.86
N GLY A 213 16.97 4.01 -28.67
CA GLY A 213 16.14 3.91 -27.48
C GLY A 213 14.82 4.69 -27.59
N VAL A 214 13.79 4.22 -26.89
CA VAL A 214 12.50 4.92 -26.82
C VAL A 214 12.64 6.29 -26.16
N ASP A 215 11.75 7.22 -26.48
CA ASP A 215 11.72 8.55 -25.89
C ASP A 215 11.57 8.51 -24.36
N ILE A 216 12.34 9.33 -23.65
CA ILE A 216 12.35 9.39 -22.18
C ILE A 216 12.00 10.80 -21.73
N ASP A 217 11.01 10.92 -20.84
CA ASP A 217 10.59 12.23 -20.35
C ASP A 217 11.62 12.80 -19.35
N GLU A 218 12.28 13.88 -19.76
CA GLU A 218 13.34 14.55 -18.99
C GLU A 218 12.81 15.37 -17.80
N ASN A 219 11.49 15.61 -17.71
CA ASN A 219 10.90 16.53 -16.72
C ASN A 219 10.53 15.88 -15.39
N ILE A 220 11.00 14.65 -15.14
CA ILE A 220 10.67 13.85 -13.95
C ILE A 220 10.94 14.55 -12.61
N MET A 221 11.98 15.39 -12.55
CA MET A 221 12.39 16.20 -11.39
C MET A 221 11.72 17.59 -11.34
N ILE A 222 11.17 18.04 -12.46
CA ILE A 222 10.60 19.39 -12.54
C ILE A 222 9.12 19.34 -12.14
N ASP A 223 8.49 18.18 -12.32
CA ASP A 223 7.10 18.00 -11.94
C ASP A 223 6.92 17.79 -10.42
N LYS A 224 6.29 18.79 -9.78
CA LYS A 224 5.97 18.76 -8.34
C LYS A 224 5.01 17.62 -7.95
N THR A 225 4.27 17.07 -8.91
CA THR A 225 3.34 15.96 -8.69
C THR A 225 4.12 14.66 -8.59
N ILE A 226 5.09 14.44 -9.47
CA ILE A 226 6.00 13.30 -9.43
C ILE A 226 6.84 13.32 -8.14
N HIS A 227 7.45 14.45 -7.80
CA HIS A 227 8.19 14.58 -6.54
C HIS A 227 7.34 14.30 -5.30
N ARG A 228 6.06 14.69 -5.32
CA ARG A 228 5.14 14.38 -4.23
C ARG A 228 4.78 12.90 -4.21
N ALA A 229 4.57 12.27 -5.37
CA ALA A 229 4.28 10.84 -5.46
C ALA A 229 5.45 10.00 -4.93
N ILE A 230 6.68 10.29 -5.38
CA ILE A 230 7.92 9.61 -4.95
C ILE A 230 8.16 9.76 -3.45
N ASN A 231 7.89 10.95 -2.90
CA ASN A 231 8.05 11.22 -1.47
C ASN A 231 6.81 10.91 -0.63
N SER A 232 5.72 10.42 -1.23
CA SER A 232 4.51 10.09 -0.48
C SER A 232 4.68 8.74 0.22
N PRO A 233 4.35 8.63 1.51
CA PRO A 233 4.51 7.39 2.27
C PRO A 233 3.35 6.44 1.94
N SER A 234 3.28 5.82 0.76
CA SER A 234 2.21 4.86 0.43
C SER A 234 2.51 3.95 -0.76
N ALA A 235 2.95 2.72 -0.49
CA ALA A 235 2.78 1.58 -1.40
C ALA A 235 2.78 0.24 -0.62
N VAL A 236 1.91 0.12 0.40
CA VAL A 236 1.86 -1.09 1.26
C VAL A 236 0.65 -1.99 0.93
N LEU A 237 -0.30 -1.58 0.08
CA LEU A 237 -1.65 -2.16 0.09
C LEU A 237 -2.17 -2.87 -1.19
N LYS A 238 -1.33 -3.26 -2.16
CA LYS A 238 -1.86 -3.86 -3.41
C LYS A 238 -1.47 -5.31 -3.75
N ILE A 239 -0.48 -5.92 -3.08
CA ILE A 239 0.02 -7.26 -3.48
C ILE A 239 -0.67 -8.42 -2.72
N THR A 240 -1.71 -8.18 -1.90
CA THR A 240 -2.35 -9.27 -1.13
C THR A 240 -3.58 -9.90 -1.82
N LEU A 241 -4.02 -9.42 -2.99
CA LEU A 241 -5.25 -9.89 -3.66
C LEU A 241 -5.04 -10.94 -4.76
N VAL A 242 -4.00 -11.78 -4.70
CA VAL A 242 -3.86 -12.94 -5.61
C VAL A 242 -3.86 -14.30 -4.89
N PHE A 243 -3.83 -14.34 -3.55
CA PHE A 243 -3.76 -15.60 -2.78
C PHE A 243 -5.00 -15.87 -1.89
N SER A 244 -6.21 -15.64 -2.40
CA SER A 244 -7.45 -16.04 -1.69
C SER A 244 -8.39 -16.92 -2.50
N HIS A 245 -7.83 -17.79 -3.35
CA HIS A 245 -8.58 -18.89 -3.95
C HIS A 245 -8.12 -20.26 -3.41
N VAL A 246 -8.07 -20.42 -2.07
CA VAL A 246 -7.95 -21.73 -1.43
C VAL A 246 -8.92 -21.82 -0.25
N GLN A 247 -9.85 -22.77 -0.39
CA GLN A 247 -10.78 -23.34 0.59
C GLN A 247 -11.83 -22.44 1.27
N ALA A 248 -12.96 -22.25 0.57
CA ALA A 248 -14.26 -22.20 1.25
C ALA A 248 -14.84 -23.63 1.30
N THR A 249 -14.56 -24.37 2.38
CA THR A 249 -15.34 -25.58 2.71
C THR A 249 -16.56 -25.16 3.54
N PRO A 250 -17.80 -25.41 3.07
CA PRO A 250 -18.98 -25.10 3.86
C PRO A 250 -19.16 -26.13 4.98
N PHE A 251 -19.19 -25.65 6.22
CA PHE A 251 -19.72 -26.38 7.37
C PHE A 251 -21.19 -26.73 7.10
N LEU A 252 -21.49 -28.01 6.91
CA LEU A 252 -22.85 -28.56 6.97
C LEU A 252 -23.13 -29.04 8.41
N PRO A 253 -24.30 -28.73 9.00
CA PRO A 253 -24.70 -29.25 10.29
C PRO A 253 -25.24 -30.67 10.18
N VAL A 254 -25.01 -31.43 11.24
CA VAL A 254 -25.34 -32.84 11.44
C VAL A 254 -26.85 -33.11 11.36
N GLY A 255 -27.22 -34.06 10.49
CA GLY A 255 -28.12 -35.16 10.83
C GLY A 255 -29.62 -35.03 10.53
N ILE A 256 -30.05 -35.53 9.35
CA ILE A 256 -31.33 -36.22 9.20
C ILE A 256 -31.15 -37.47 8.32
N LYS A 257 -31.68 -38.57 8.84
CA LYS A 257 -31.78 -39.96 8.38
C LYS A 257 -31.90 -40.22 6.86
N SER A 258 -30.98 -41.05 6.36
CA SER A 258 -31.19 -42.27 5.55
C SER A 258 -32.56 -42.45 4.88
N TRP A 259 -32.59 -42.33 3.55
CA TRP A 259 -33.45 -43.13 2.67
C TRP A 259 -32.67 -43.51 1.40
N ASN A 260 -32.66 -44.82 1.11
CA ASN A 260 -32.09 -45.46 -0.08
C ASN A 260 -32.88 -45.09 -1.35
N ALA A 261 -32.21 -45.02 -2.51
CA ALA A 261 -32.62 -45.72 -3.74
C ALA A 261 -31.65 -45.45 -4.92
N ALA A 262 -30.97 -46.52 -5.32
CA ALA A 262 -30.64 -46.99 -6.66
C ALA A 262 -30.59 -46.02 -7.86
N SER A 263 -29.41 -46.05 -8.49
CA SER A 263 -29.15 -45.89 -9.92
C SER A 263 -30.12 -46.69 -10.80
N ILE A 264 -30.69 -46.08 -11.84
CA ILE A 264 -31.16 -46.77 -13.05
C ILE A 264 -30.84 -45.87 -14.26
N GLU A 265 -29.97 -46.39 -15.13
CA GLU A 265 -29.85 -46.02 -16.55
C GLU A 265 -31.11 -46.48 -17.31
N GLY A 266 -31.64 -45.65 -18.19
CA GLY A 266 -32.78 -45.97 -19.07
C GLY A 266 -33.73 -44.80 -19.26
#